data_AF-A0A841H8X3-F1
#
_entry.id   AF-A0A841H8X3-F1
#
_cell.length_a   1.000
_cell.length_b   1.000
_cell.length_c   1.000
_cell.angle_alpha   90.00
_cell.angle_beta   90.00
_cell.angle_gamma   90.00
#
_symmetry.space_group_name_H-M   'P 1'
#
loop_
_entity.id
_entity.type
_entity.pdbx_description
1 polymer ?
#
loop_
_entity_poly.entity_id
_entity_poly.type
_entity_poly.pdbx_seq_one_letter_code
_entity_poly.pdbx_strand_id
1 'polypeptide(L)'
;MDAVATAYLGGAVALIVGVAFVWLLYRSLDGSPHQSALAPLAIIPVFAGLSYVGMAYDIGTVIVNGNQIVGLRYIDWLVTTPILVGYVGYAAGASRRSIIGVMVADALMIAVGAGAVVTDGTLKWALFGVSSIFHLSLFAYLYVIFPRVVPDVPEQIGLFNLLKNHIGLLWLAYPLVWLFGPAGIGEATAAGVALTYVFLDVLAKVPYVYFFYARRRVFMHSESPPAPEQATVEATAAD
;
A
#
# COMPACT_ATOMS: atom_id res chain seq x y z
N MET A 1 4.07 30.27 3.37
CA MET A 1 3.93 28.98 2.67
C MET A 1 2.70 29.07 1.78
N ASP A 2 2.75 28.52 0.57
CA ASP A 2 1.58 28.49 -0.30
C ASP A 2 0.60 27.36 0.10
N ALA A 3 -0.54 27.27 -0.60
CA ALA A 3 -1.57 26.28 -0.32
C ALA A 3 -1.09 24.83 -0.53
N VAL A 4 -0.18 24.60 -1.50
CA VAL A 4 0.33 23.26 -1.82
C VAL A 4 1.28 22.78 -0.73
N ALA A 5 2.22 23.61 -0.32
CA ALA A 5 3.14 23.31 0.78
C ALA A 5 2.39 23.09 2.11
N THR A 6 1.34 23.88 2.36
CA THR A 6 0.46 23.69 3.53
C THR A 6 -0.25 22.34 3.48
N ALA A 7 -0.77 21.96 2.31
CA ALA A 7 -1.40 20.65 2.13
C ALA A 7 -0.42 19.50 2.30
N TYR A 8 0.82 19.63 1.83
CA TYR A 8 1.87 18.64 2.05
C TYR A 8 2.17 18.45 3.54
N LEU A 9 2.30 19.53 4.33
CA LEU A 9 2.44 19.41 5.77
C LEU A 9 1.20 18.80 6.43
N GLY A 10 -0.01 19.15 5.98
CA GLY A 10 -1.24 18.51 6.43
C GLY A 10 -1.27 17.01 6.18
N GLY A 11 -0.81 16.57 5.00
CA GLY A 11 -0.63 15.16 4.66
C GLY A 11 0.38 14.46 5.57
N ALA A 12 1.52 15.11 5.84
CA ALA A 12 2.52 14.58 6.77
C ALA A 12 1.96 14.40 8.19
N VAL A 13 1.20 15.37 8.70
CA VAL A 13 0.51 15.27 10.00
C VAL A 13 -0.50 14.13 10.02
N ALA A 14 -1.29 13.97 8.96
CA ALA A 14 -2.25 12.87 8.86
C ALA A 14 -1.55 11.49 8.88
N LEU A 15 -0.37 11.38 8.28
CA LEU A 15 0.41 10.13 8.26
C LEU A 15 0.97 9.75 9.63
N ILE A 16 1.16 10.70 10.56
CA ILE A 16 1.50 10.40 11.97
C ILE A 16 0.42 9.51 12.61
N VAL A 17 -0.85 9.71 12.25
CA VAL A 17 -1.95 8.84 12.71
C VAL A 17 -1.75 7.41 12.22
N GLY A 18 -1.30 7.23 10.96
CA GLY A 18 -0.91 5.93 10.42
C GLY A 18 0.22 5.28 11.21
N VAL A 19 1.26 6.04 11.56
CA VAL A 19 2.37 5.54 12.42
C VAL A 19 1.84 5.06 13.77
N ALA A 20 0.93 5.82 14.38
CA ALA A 20 0.30 5.43 15.65
C ALA A 20 -0.47 4.11 15.52
N PHE A 21 -1.22 3.88 14.44
CA PHE A 21 -1.92 2.61 14.22
C PHE A 21 -0.96 1.43 14.06
N VAL A 22 0.15 1.59 13.35
CA VAL A 22 1.16 0.52 13.23
C VAL A 22 1.82 0.25 14.58
N TRP A 23 2.12 1.29 15.36
CA TRP A 23 2.66 1.11 16.70
C TRP A 23 1.69 0.36 17.63
N LEU A 24 0.40 0.71 17.60
CA LEU A 24 -0.64 0.00 18.35
C LEU A 24 -0.78 -1.46 17.90
N LEU A 25 -0.72 -1.72 16.59
CA LEU A 25 -0.69 -3.07 16.03
C LEU A 25 0.53 -3.84 16.57
N TYR A 26 1.72 -3.28 16.46
CA TYR A 26 2.96 -3.93 16.90
C TYR A 26 2.92 -4.32 18.38
N ARG A 27 2.43 -3.42 19.25
CA ARG A 27 2.26 -3.72 20.68
C ARG A 27 1.18 -4.74 20.96
N SER A 28 0.13 -4.79 20.15
CA SER A 28 -0.96 -5.76 20.33
C SER A 28 -0.59 -7.18 19.94
N LEU A 29 0.48 -7.36 19.17
CA LEU A 29 0.97 -8.65 18.68
C LEU A 29 2.17 -9.17 19.49
N ASP A 30 2.37 -8.67 20.72
CA ASP A 30 3.51 -9.09 21.55
C ASP A 30 3.48 -10.60 21.80
N GLY A 31 4.58 -11.28 21.48
CA GLY A 31 4.69 -12.74 21.51
C GLY A 31 4.08 -13.49 20.31
N SER A 32 3.45 -12.81 19.34
CA SER A 32 2.97 -13.44 18.10
C SER A 32 4.09 -13.60 17.07
N PRO A 33 4.15 -14.73 16.32
CA PRO A 33 5.09 -14.89 15.22
C PRO A 33 4.90 -13.86 14.10
N HIS A 34 3.72 -13.20 14.04
CA HIS A 34 3.41 -12.18 13.05
C HIS A 34 3.94 -10.78 13.41
N GLN A 35 4.39 -10.56 14.65
CA GLN A 35 4.81 -9.23 15.11
C GLN A 35 5.95 -8.65 14.25
N SER A 36 6.99 -9.45 14.00
CA SER A 36 8.13 -9.05 13.16
C SER A 36 7.77 -8.96 11.68
N ALA A 37 6.90 -9.85 11.21
CA ALA A 37 6.43 -9.88 9.82
C ALA A 37 5.59 -8.63 9.47
N LEU A 38 4.89 -8.04 10.43
CA LEU A 38 4.05 -6.86 10.25
C LEU A 38 4.74 -5.54 10.61
N ALA A 39 5.91 -5.57 11.28
CA ALA A 39 6.66 -4.36 11.62
C ALA A 39 7.00 -3.45 10.40
N PRO A 40 7.36 -3.99 9.21
CA PRO A 40 7.59 -3.17 8.03
C PRO A 40 6.39 -2.36 7.53
N LEU A 41 5.16 -2.62 7.99
CA LEU A 41 4.01 -1.74 7.70
C LEU A 41 4.27 -0.28 8.12
N ALA A 42 5.15 -0.06 9.11
CA ALA A 42 5.50 1.29 9.58
C ALA A 42 6.22 2.11 8.49
N ILE A 43 6.88 1.45 7.54
CA ILE A 43 7.58 2.11 6.42
C ILE A 43 6.58 2.92 5.59
N ILE A 44 5.36 2.43 5.40
CA ILE A 44 4.34 3.12 4.58
C ILE A 44 4.07 4.55 5.11
N PRO A 45 3.58 4.77 6.34
CA PRO A 45 3.30 6.11 6.82
C PRO A 45 4.57 6.91 7.17
N VAL A 46 5.64 6.27 7.64
CA VAL A 46 6.89 6.98 7.99
C VAL A 46 7.56 7.55 6.75
N PHE A 47 7.77 6.72 5.71
CA PHE A 47 8.45 7.15 4.50
C PHE A 47 7.61 8.19 3.75
N ALA A 48 6.29 7.96 3.62
CA ALA A 48 5.39 8.93 3.03
C ALA A 48 5.39 10.26 3.81
N GLY A 49 5.36 10.22 5.14
CA GLY A 49 5.37 11.42 5.98
C GLY A 49 6.65 12.25 5.78
N LEU A 50 7.81 11.61 5.75
CA LEU A 50 9.09 12.26 5.47
C LEU A 50 9.12 12.84 4.05
N SER A 51 8.64 12.09 3.06
CA SER A 51 8.51 12.60 1.68
C SER A 51 7.59 13.81 1.61
N TYR A 52 6.46 13.82 2.31
CA TYR A 52 5.54 14.96 2.36
C TYR A 52 6.16 16.20 3.02
N VAL A 53 6.95 16.02 4.10
CA VAL A 53 7.74 17.11 4.67
C VAL A 53 8.74 17.64 3.64
N GLY A 54 9.49 16.77 2.97
CA GLY A 54 10.45 17.18 1.94
C GLY A 54 9.80 17.92 0.78
N MET A 55 8.65 17.44 0.29
CA MET A 55 7.87 18.09 -0.76
C MET A 55 7.36 19.48 -0.34
N ALA A 56 7.03 19.69 0.94
CA ALA A 56 6.63 21.00 1.46
C ALA A 56 7.75 22.06 1.43
N TYR A 57 9.00 21.62 1.32
CA TYR A 57 10.19 22.46 1.17
C TYR A 57 10.82 22.34 -0.22
N ASP A 58 10.06 21.87 -1.21
CA ASP A 58 10.49 21.70 -2.61
C ASP A 58 11.72 20.79 -2.82
N ILE A 59 12.04 19.92 -1.85
CA ILE A 59 13.15 18.98 -1.97
C ILE A 59 12.84 17.96 -3.08
N GLY A 60 13.73 17.87 -4.06
CA GLY A 60 13.57 16.94 -5.19
C GLY A 60 12.51 17.36 -6.21
N THR A 61 11.96 18.57 -6.11
CA THR A 61 11.08 19.15 -7.13
C THR A 61 11.94 19.81 -8.20
N VAL A 62 11.78 19.38 -9.46
CA VAL A 62 12.52 19.95 -10.61
C VAL A 62 11.59 20.21 -11.79
N ILE A 63 12.02 21.05 -12.72
CA ILE A 63 11.28 21.31 -13.97
C ILE A 63 11.98 20.57 -15.11
N VAL A 64 11.23 19.74 -15.82
CA VAL A 64 11.70 19.01 -17.00
C VAL A 64 10.74 19.31 -18.16
N ASN A 65 11.27 19.85 -19.25
CA ASN A 65 10.50 20.24 -20.44
C ASN A 65 9.27 21.13 -20.12
N GLY A 66 9.42 22.05 -19.16
CA GLY A 66 8.33 22.93 -18.73
C GLY A 66 7.32 22.29 -17.76
N ASN A 67 7.43 20.99 -17.49
CA ASN A 67 6.60 20.28 -16.52
C ASN A 67 7.31 20.18 -15.17
N GLN A 68 6.61 20.51 -14.10
CA GLN A 68 7.11 20.28 -12.74
C GLN A 68 6.97 18.79 -12.39
N ILE A 69 8.08 18.16 -12.02
CA ILE A 69 8.10 16.83 -11.40
C ILE A 69 8.42 16.97 -9.91
N VAL A 70 7.55 16.41 -9.09
CA VAL A 70 7.74 16.31 -7.64
C VAL A 70 8.44 14.99 -7.34
N GLY A 71 9.78 14.96 -7.37
CA GLY A 71 10.56 13.72 -7.36
C GLY A 71 10.33 12.85 -6.13
N LEU A 72 10.26 13.45 -4.94
CA LEU A 72 9.97 12.72 -3.69
C LEU A 72 8.63 11.99 -3.70
N ARG A 73 7.65 12.42 -4.51
CA ARG A 73 6.38 11.70 -4.69
C ARG A 73 6.60 10.34 -5.34
N TYR A 74 7.38 10.31 -6.42
CA TYR A 74 7.67 9.07 -7.14
C TYR A 74 8.58 8.15 -6.32
N ILE A 75 9.50 8.71 -5.52
CA ILE A 75 10.32 7.93 -4.59
C ILE A 75 9.45 7.34 -3.47
N ASP A 76 8.52 8.12 -2.90
CA ASP A 76 7.53 7.60 -1.93
C ASP A 76 6.76 6.43 -2.52
N TRP A 77 6.18 6.61 -3.70
CA TRP A 77 5.39 5.56 -4.32
C TRP A 77 6.26 4.33 -4.62
N LEU A 78 7.46 4.50 -5.19
CA LEU A 78 8.37 3.40 -5.50
C LEU A 78 8.75 2.56 -4.27
N VAL A 79 8.72 3.14 -3.07
CA VAL A 79 8.95 2.43 -1.81
C VAL A 79 7.66 1.87 -1.21
N THR A 80 6.60 2.67 -1.13
CA THR A 80 5.42 2.36 -0.32
C THR A 80 4.37 1.54 -1.09
N THR A 81 4.20 1.75 -2.40
CA THR A 81 3.22 1.00 -3.19
C THR A 81 3.56 -0.48 -3.35
N PRO A 82 4.84 -0.89 -3.53
CA PRO A 82 5.19 -2.30 -3.51
C PRO A 82 4.88 -2.93 -2.15
N ILE A 83 5.15 -2.24 -1.05
CA ILE A 83 4.84 -2.74 0.30
C ILE A 83 3.32 -2.92 0.46
N LEU A 84 2.51 -1.97 -0.01
CA LEU A 84 1.04 -2.07 0.01
C LEU A 84 0.54 -3.32 -0.72
N VAL A 85 0.96 -3.56 -1.97
CA VAL A 85 0.52 -4.77 -2.70
C VAL A 85 1.12 -6.05 -2.13
N GLY A 86 2.34 -5.99 -1.60
CA GLY A 86 3.00 -7.10 -0.95
C GLY A 86 2.23 -7.60 0.28
N TYR A 87 1.70 -6.67 1.08
CA TYR A 87 0.86 -7.01 2.24
C TYR A 87 -0.56 -7.47 1.87
N VAL A 88 -1.07 -7.14 0.68
CA VAL A 88 -2.27 -7.84 0.17
C VAL A 88 -1.95 -9.31 -0.12
N GLY A 89 -0.80 -9.57 -0.76
CA GLY A 89 -0.33 -10.94 -0.99
C GLY A 89 -0.06 -11.71 0.30
N TYR A 90 0.49 -11.04 1.33
CA TYR A 90 0.65 -11.60 2.67
C TYR A 90 -0.69 -11.99 3.29
N ALA A 91 -1.68 -11.10 3.25
CA ALA A 91 -3.03 -11.39 3.74
C ALA A 91 -3.74 -12.50 2.95
N ALA A 92 -3.37 -12.69 1.68
CA ALA A 92 -3.84 -13.78 0.84
C ALA A 92 -3.13 -15.12 1.07
N GLY A 93 -2.12 -15.19 1.96
CA GLY A 93 -1.30 -16.40 2.11
C GLY A 93 -0.49 -16.75 0.85
N ALA A 94 -0.24 -15.77 -0.03
CA ALA A 94 0.41 -16.02 -1.31
C ALA A 94 1.89 -16.39 -1.15
N SER A 95 2.41 -17.16 -2.12
CA SER A 95 3.83 -17.53 -2.14
C SER A 95 4.74 -16.29 -2.18
N ARG A 96 5.92 -16.40 -1.57
CA ARG A 96 6.94 -15.32 -1.61
C ARG A 96 7.28 -14.90 -3.04
N ARG A 97 7.27 -15.85 -3.99
CA ARG A 97 7.49 -15.57 -5.42
C ARG A 97 6.39 -14.69 -6.00
N SER A 98 5.12 -14.98 -5.69
CA SER A 98 3.97 -14.17 -6.15
C SER A 98 3.99 -12.77 -5.53
N ILE A 99 4.32 -12.67 -4.24
CA ILE A 99 4.47 -11.39 -3.54
C ILE A 99 5.57 -10.54 -4.17
N ILE A 100 6.77 -11.09 -4.38
CA ILE A 100 7.86 -10.37 -5.04
C ILE A 100 7.47 -9.99 -6.47
N GLY A 101 6.78 -10.88 -7.20
CA GLY A 101 6.31 -10.62 -8.56
C GLY A 101 5.39 -9.40 -8.64
N VAL A 102 4.39 -9.28 -7.76
CA VAL A 102 3.48 -8.12 -7.74
C VAL A 102 4.21 -6.85 -7.30
N MET A 103 5.14 -6.95 -6.33
CA MET A 103 5.94 -5.81 -5.87
C MET A 103 6.84 -5.24 -6.97
N VAL A 104 7.46 -6.11 -7.78
CA VAL A 104 8.30 -5.69 -8.91
C VAL A 104 7.44 -5.08 -10.02
N ALA A 105 6.29 -5.67 -10.34
CA ALA A 105 5.37 -5.10 -11.32
C ALA A 105 4.90 -3.70 -10.89
N ASP A 106 4.62 -3.51 -9.61
CA ASP A 106 4.24 -2.22 -9.03
C ASP A 106 5.38 -1.20 -9.09
N ALA A 107 6.60 -1.59 -8.71
CA ALA A 107 7.76 -0.71 -8.82
C ALA A 107 8.03 -0.28 -10.28
N LEU A 108 7.87 -1.19 -11.24
CA LEU A 108 7.98 -0.88 -12.67
C LEU A 108 6.86 0.05 -13.15
N MET A 109 5.63 -0.13 -12.68
CA MET A 109 4.52 0.81 -12.94
C MET A 109 4.91 2.23 -12.56
N ILE A 110 5.43 2.42 -11.33
CA ILE A 110 5.84 3.74 -10.83
C ILE A 110 7.03 4.30 -11.62
N ALA A 111 8.08 3.50 -11.83
CA ALA A 111 9.29 3.94 -12.52
C ALA A 111 9.01 4.35 -13.97
N VAL A 112 8.23 3.56 -14.70
CA VAL A 112 7.83 3.87 -16.08
C VAL A 112 6.89 5.08 -16.12
N GLY A 113 5.96 5.19 -15.16
CA GLY A 113 5.07 6.34 -15.04
C GLY A 113 5.83 7.64 -14.75
N ALA A 114 6.88 7.60 -13.92
CA ALA A 114 7.78 8.73 -13.73
C ALA A 114 8.51 9.11 -15.03
N GLY A 115 8.92 8.11 -15.82
CA GLY A 115 9.48 8.31 -17.16
C GLY A 115 8.51 9.05 -18.10
N ALA A 116 7.21 8.75 -18.03
CA ALA A 116 6.20 9.43 -18.84
C ALA A 116 6.08 10.92 -18.48
N VAL A 117 6.33 11.30 -17.22
CA VAL A 117 6.24 12.69 -16.73
C VAL A 117 7.37 13.56 -17.29
N VAL A 118 8.56 12.97 -17.45
CA VAL A 118 9.79 13.68 -17.86
C VAL A 118 10.09 13.59 -19.36
N THR A 119 9.15 13.03 -20.14
CA THR A 119 9.27 12.89 -21.61
C THR A 119 8.11 13.60 -22.30
N ASP A 120 8.18 13.81 -23.61
CA ASP A 120 7.14 14.46 -24.41
C ASP A 120 6.78 13.68 -25.68
N GLY A 121 5.76 14.16 -26.39
CA GLY A 121 5.29 13.60 -27.66
C GLY A 121 4.87 12.14 -27.53
N THR A 122 5.19 11.33 -28.55
CA THR A 122 4.82 9.92 -28.62
C THR A 122 5.40 9.08 -27.49
N LEU A 123 6.63 9.40 -27.02
CA LEU A 123 7.30 8.62 -25.98
C LEU A 123 6.56 8.71 -24.63
N LYS A 124 6.07 9.89 -24.25
CA LYS A 124 5.24 10.10 -23.07
C LYS A 124 4.05 9.13 -23.03
N TRP A 125 3.29 9.10 -24.12
CA TRP A 125 2.08 8.27 -24.22
C TRP A 125 2.40 6.78 -24.29
N ALA A 126 3.51 6.40 -24.93
CA ALA A 126 3.98 5.03 -24.94
C ALA A 126 4.36 4.57 -23.52
N LEU A 127 5.11 5.38 -22.76
CA LEU A 127 5.47 5.08 -21.37
C LEU A 127 4.23 5.03 -20.46
N PHE A 128 3.29 5.96 -20.62
CA PHE A 128 2.01 5.91 -19.92
C PHE A 128 1.24 4.62 -20.22
N GLY A 129 1.22 4.17 -21.48
CA GLY A 129 0.63 2.89 -21.88
C GLY A 129 1.31 1.69 -21.23
N VAL A 130 2.64 1.65 -21.21
CA VAL A 130 3.42 0.58 -20.55
C VAL A 130 3.18 0.57 -19.03
N SER A 131 3.19 1.73 -18.38
CA SER A 131 2.84 1.86 -16.96
C SER A 131 1.41 1.34 -16.69
N SER A 132 0.46 1.67 -17.57
CA SER A 132 -0.91 1.18 -17.49
C SER A 132 -1.01 -0.35 -17.62
N ILE A 133 -0.18 -0.98 -18.46
CA ILE A 133 -0.10 -2.45 -18.55
C ILE A 133 0.37 -3.05 -17.22
N PHE A 134 1.40 -2.47 -16.60
CA PHE A 134 1.82 -2.89 -15.26
C PHE A 134 0.71 -2.70 -14.23
N HIS A 135 -0.02 -1.58 -14.27
CA HIS A 135 -1.17 -1.36 -13.39
C HIS A 135 -2.25 -2.44 -13.57
N LEU A 136 -2.61 -2.78 -14.82
CA LEU A 136 -3.54 -3.86 -15.12
C LEU A 136 -3.05 -5.23 -14.62
N SER A 137 -1.73 -5.47 -14.66
CA SER A 137 -1.15 -6.68 -14.09
C SER A 137 -1.36 -6.76 -12.57
N LEU A 138 -1.34 -5.63 -11.86
CA LEU A 138 -1.68 -5.59 -10.43
C LEU A 138 -3.13 -6.01 -10.20
N PHE A 139 -4.07 -5.56 -11.02
CA PHE A 139 -5.46 -6.03 -10.95
C PHE A 139 -5.57 -7.54 -11.20
N ALA A 140 -4.79 -8.10 -12.12
CA ALA A 140 -4.73 -9.54 -12.29
C ALA A 140 -4.24 -10.24 -11.01
N TYR A 141 -3.23 -9.71 -10.32
CA TYR A 141 -2.81 -10.23 -9.02
C TYR A 141 -3.93 -10.15 -7.96
N LEU A 142 -4.51 -8.96 -7.78
CA LEU A 142 -5.48 -8.69 -6.72
C LEU A 142 -6.82 -9.44 -6.92
N TYR A 143 -7.30 -9.55 -8.15
CA TYR A 143 -8.65 -10.03 -8.44
C TYR A 143 -8.71 -11.39 -9.14
N VAL A 144 -7.57 -11.94 -9.61
CA VAL A 144 -7.54 -13.25 -10.28
C VAL A 144 -6.58 -14.22 -9.61
N ILE A 145 -5.36 -13.80 -9.26
CA ILE A 145 -4.31 -14.70 -8.75
C ILE A 145 -4.45 -14.92 -7.25
N PHE A 146 -4.40 -13.85 -6.44
CA PHE A 146 -4.50 -13.96 -4.98
C PHE A 146 -5.79 -14.61 -4.50
N PRO A 147 -6.99 -14.33 -5.06
CA PRO A 147 -8.21 -14.99 -4.63
C PRO A 147 -8.19 -16.53 -4.73
N ARG A 148 -7.32 -17.12 -5.58
CA ARG A 148 -7.20 -18.57 -5.74
C ARG A 148 -6.40 -19.25 -4.63
N VAL A 149 -5.64 -18.48 -3.85
CA VAL A 149 -4.73 -18.99 -2.81
C VAL A 149 -5.10 -18.53 -1.40
N VAL A 150 -6.06 -17.61 -1.28
CA VAL A 150 -6.56 -17.15 0.03
C VAL A 150 -7.10 -18.34 0.81
N PRO A 151 -6.64 -18.57 2.05
CA PRO A 151 -7.16 -19.65 2.88
C PRO A 151 -8.66 -19.50 3.14
N ASP A 152 -9.36 -20.63 3.24
CA ASP A 152 -10.79 -20.67 3.54
C ASP A 152 -11.08 -20.40 5.02
N VAL A 153 -10.69 -19.20 5.47
CA VAL A 153 -10.84 -18.71 6.83
C VAL A 153 -11.56 -17.35 6.74
N PRO A 154 -12.79 -17.23 7.29
CA PRO A 154 -13.61 -16.02 7.12
C PRO A 154 -12.90 -14.71 7.50
N GLU A 155 -12.10 -14.72 8.58
CA GLU A 155 -11.37 -13.52 9.01
C GLU A 155 -10.25 -13.13 8.02
N GLN A 156 -9.54 -14.11 7.46
CA GLN A 156 -8.49 -13.86 6.46
C GLN A 156 -9.09 -13.40 5.12
N ILE A 157 -10.16 -14.04 4.66
CA ILE A 157 -10.92 -13.60 3.47
C ILE A 157 -11.40 -12.16 3.66
N GLY A 158 -11.92 -11.85 4.85
CA GLY A 158 -12.39 -10.51 5.21
C GLY A 158 -11.28 -9.46 5.14
N LEU A 159 -10.10 -9.73 5.70
CA LEU A 159 -8.96 -8.84 5.63
C LEU A 159 -8.45 -8.68 4.18
N PHE A 160 -8.25 -9.78 3.46
CA PHE A 160 -7.81 -9.77 2.07
C PHE A 160 -8.74 -8.92 1.18
N ASN A 161 -10.06 -9.15 1.27
CA ASN A 161 -11.04 -8.39 0.49
C ASN A 161 -11.05 -6.91 0.86
N LEU A 162 -10.90 -6.58 2.14
CA LEU A 162 -10.82 -5.20 2.61
C LEU A 162 -9.59 -4.49 2.02
N LEU A 163 -8.41 -5.09 2.11
CA LEU A 163 -7.17 -4.51 1.60
C LEU A 163 -7.19 -4.37 0.07
N LYS A 164 -7.54 -5.43 -0.66
CA LYS A 164 -7.51 -5.43 -2.13
C LYS A 164 -8.49 -4.42 -2.72
N ASN A 165 -9.70 -4.33 -2.17
CA ASN A 165 -10.72 -3.42 -2.68
C ASN A 165 -10.37 -1.97 -2.31
N HIS A 166 -9.80 -1.75 -1.12
CA HIS A 166 -9.39 -0.42 -0.70
C HIS A 166 -8.35 0.18 -1.64
N ILE A 167 -7.21 -0.48 -1.86
CA ILE A 167 -6.18 0.07 -2.76
C ILE A 167 -6.55 -0.11 -4.22
N GLY A 168 -7.13 -1.24 -4.61
CA GLY A 168 -7.43 -1.53 -6.01
C GLY A 168 -8.45 -0.56 -6.60
N LEU A 169 -9.52 -0.23 -5.87
CA LEU A 169 -10.51 0.74 -6.37
C LEU A 169 -9.98 2.18 -6.29
N LEU A 170 -9.26 2.52 -5.22
CA LEU A 170 -8.70 3.86 -5.05
C LEU A 170 -7.64 4.17 -6.13
N TRP A 171 -6.82 3.19 -6.51
CA TRP A 171 -5.73 3.38 -7.47
C TRP A 171 -6.20 3.63 -8.89
N LEU A 172 -7.47 3.33 -9.22
CA LEU A 172 -8.06 3.75 -10.50
C LEU A 172 -8.08 5.28 -10.66
N ALA A 173 -8.06 6.05 -9.56
CA ALA A 173 -8.04 7.51 -9.60
C ALA A 173 -6.70 8.07 -10.06
N TYR A 174 -5.56 7.45 -9.69
CA TYR A 174 -4.22 7.99 -9.95
C TYR A 174 -3.89 8.19 -11.45
N PRO A 175 -4.12 7.22 -12.35
CA PRO A 175 -3.87 7.44 -13.77
C PRO A 175 -4.80 8.50 -14.36
N LEU A 176 -6.01 8.70 -13.80
CA LEU A 176 -6.90 9.78 -14.22
C LEU A 176 -6.37 11.14 -13.76
N VAL A 177 -5.93 11.25 -12.50
CA VAL A 177 -5.29 12.49 -11.99
C VAL A 177 -4.04 12.84 -12.82
N TRP A 178 -3.24 11.84 -13.19
CA TRP A 178 -2.11 12.03 -14.09
C TRP A 178 -2.56 12.51 -15.47
N LEU A 179 -3.57 11.85 -16.05
CA LEU A 179 -4.08 12.14 -17.40
C LEU A 179 -4.62 13.57 -17.48
N PHE A 180 -5.44 14.00 -16.53
CA PHE A 180 -6.01 15.35 -16.53
C PHE A 180 -5.02 16.41 -16.04
N GLY A 181 -3.96 16.02 -15.32
CA GLY A 181 -2.95 16.94 -14.82
C GLY A 181 -2.05 17.54 -15.90
N PRO A 182 -1.14 18.47 -15.50
CA PRO A 182 -0.21 19.13 -16.42
C PRO A 182 0.69 18.17 -17.22
N ALA A 183 1.01 17.00 -16.65
CA ALA A 183 1.83 16.00 -17.34
C ALA A 183 1.09 15.33 -18.52
N GLY A 184 -0.24 15.23 -18.46
CA GLY A 184 -1.11 14.63 -19.47
C GLY A 184 -1.70 15.68 -20.41
N ILE A 185 -3.01 15.88 -20.36
CA ILE A 185 -3.76 16.81 -21.23
C ILE A 185 -3.92 18.22 -20.65
N GLY A 186 -3.58 18.45 -19.38
CA GLY A 186 -3.47 19.80 -18.79
C GLY A 186 -4.78 20.49 -18.39
N GLU A 187 -5.90 19.77 -18.29
CA GLU A 187 -7.20 20.32 -17.87
C GLU A 187 -7.25 20.68 -16.37
N ALA A 188 -6.45 20.00 -15.54
CA ALA A 188 -6.34 20.25 -14.11
C ALA A 188 -5.08 21.07 -13.78
N THR A 189 -5.21 22.00 -12.83
CA THR A 189 -4.09 22.81 -12.35
C THR A 189 -3.08 21.98 -11.55
N ALA A 190 -1.81 22.39 -11.55
CA ALA A 190 -0.77 21.74 -10.75
C ALA A 190 -1.12 21.69 -9.24
N ALA A 191 -1.71 22.76 -8.71
CA ALA A 191 -2.17 22.81 -7.33
C ALA A 191 -3.32 21.83 -7.06
N GLY A 192 -4.30 21.74 -7.99
CA GLY A 192 -5.40 20.78 -7.89
C GLY A 192 -4.92 19.33 -7.91
N VAL A 193 -3.96 19.01 -8.78
CA VAL A 193 -3.31 17.70 -8.84
C VAL A 193 -2.57 17.39 -7.54
N ALA A 194 -1.79 18.34 -7.01
CA ALA A 194 -1.04 18.16 -5.77
C ALA A 194 -1.96 17.89 -4.57
N LEU A 195 -3.04 18.67 -4.42
CA LEU A 195 -4.06 18.49 -3.38
C LEU A 195 -4.77 17.13 -3.51
N THR A 196 -5.07 16.73 -4.75
CA THR A 196 -5.71 15.43 -5.01
C THR A 196 -4.79 14.29 -4.61
N TYR A 197 -3.51 14.33 -4.97
CA TYR A 197 -2.58 13.29 -4.55
C TYR A 197 -2.35 13.26 -3.04
N VAL A 198 -2.31 14.40 -2.34
CA VAL A 198 -2.29 14.43 -0.86
C VAL A 198 -3.47 13.66 -0.29
N PHE A 199 -4.68 13.98 -0.76
CA PHE A 199 -5.89 13.32 -0.30
C PHE A 199 -5.86 11.82 -0.58
N LEU A 200 -5.53 11.43 -1.81
CA LEU A 200 -5.48 10.02 -2.22
C LEU A 200 -4.42 9.25 -1.43
N ASP A 201 -3.23 9.82 -1.19
CA ASP A 201 -2.15 9.13 -0.48
C ASP A 201 -2.48 8.93 1.00
N VAL A 202 -3.05 9.95 1.66
CA VAL A 202 -3.51 9.81 3.05
C VAL A 202 -4.59 8.73 3.13
N LEU A 203 -5.55 8.76 2.19
CA LEU A 203 -6.64 7.79 2.12
C LEU A 203 -6.14 6.38 1.78
N ALA A 204 -5.08 6.23 0.98
CA ALA A 204 -4.51 4.93 0.61
C ALA A 204 -3.67 4.30 1.73
N LYS A 205 -3.07 5.12 2.59
CA LYS A 205 -2.04 4.68 3.55
C LYS A 205 -2.56 4.59 4.98
N VAL A 206 -3.28 5.60 5.47
CA VAL A 206 -3.71 5.65 6.88
C VAL A 206 -4.80 4.61 7.19
N PRO A 207 -5.92 4.53 6.43
CA PRO A 207 -6.90 3.46 6.59
C PRO A 207 -6.29 2.07 6.37
N TYR A 208 -5.39 1.92 5.41
CA TYR A 208 -4.76 0.63 5.11
C TYR A 208 -4.06 0.04 6.35
N VAL A 209 -3.19 0.81 7.00
CA VAL A 209 -2.53 0.33 8.23
C VAL A 209 -3.49 0.22 9.42
N TYR A 210 -4.51 1.06 9.48
CA TYR A 210 -5.60 0.91 10.45
C TYR A 210 -6.34 -0.42 10.29
N PHE A 211 -6.57 -0.91 9.06
CA PHE A 211 -7.26 -2.17 8.83
C PHE A 211 -6.51 -3.37 9.41
N PHE A 212 -5.17 -3.37 9.35
CA PHE A 212 -4.36 -4.37 10.04
C PHE A 212 -4.56 -4.30 11.56
N TYR A 213 -4.53 -3.11 12.16
CA TYR A 213 -4.80 -2.94 13.59
C TYR A 213 -6.23 -3.38 13.99
N ALA A 214 -7.23 -2.98 13.20
CA ALA A 214 -8.64 -3.31 13.43
C ALA A 214 -8.89 -4.82 13.31
N ARG A 215 -8.23 -5.49 12.37
CA ARG A 215 -8.35 -6.94 12.10
C ARG A 215 -7.23 -7.76 12.75
N ARG A 216 -6.49 -7.22 13.72
CA ARG A 216 -5.32 -7.86 14.35
C ARG A 216 -5.55 -9.27 14.90
N ARG A 217 -6.80 -9.63 15.24
CA ARG A 217 -7.17 -10.97 15.76
C ARG A 217 -6.81 -12.10 14.78
N VAL A 218 -6.79 -11.80 13.48
CA VAL A 218 -6.31 -12.70 12.41
C VAL A 218 -4.90 -13.21 12.69
N PHE A 219 -4.08 -12.42 13.38
CA PHE A 219 -2.65 -12.69 13.62
C PHE A 219 -2.34 -13.11 15.07
N MET A 220 -3.36 -13.25 15.91
CA MET A 220 -3.20 -13.61 17.33
C MET A 220 -3.47 -15.10 17.59
N HIS A 221 -4.21 -15.76 16.72
CA HIS A 221 -4.58 -17.16 16.89
C HIS A 221 -3.73 -18.05 15.98
N SER A 222 -2.58 -18.48 16.48
CA SER A 222 -1.86 -19.62 15.92
C SER A 222 -1.36 -20.46 17.09
N GLU A 223 -2.05 -21.61 17.26
CA GLU A 223 -1.82 -22.74 18.16
C GLU A 223 -2.01 -22.53 19.68
N SER A 224 -3.23 -22.80 20.16
CA SER A 224 -3.35 -23.52 21.44
C SER A 224 -3.05 -24.99 21.15
N PRO A 225 -2.13 -25.66 21.87
CA PRO A 225 -1.95 -27.09 21.73
C PRO A 225 -3.28 -27.81 22.02
N PRO A 226 -3.56 -28.96 21.36
CA PRO A 226 -4.77 -29.73 21.65
C PRO A 226 -4.81 -30.01 23.15
N ALA A 227 -5.98 -29.79 23.77
CA ALA A 227 -6.19 -30.14 25.16
C ALA A 227 -5.75 -31.59 25.38
N PRO A 228 -4.98 -31.91 26.44
CA PRO A 228 -4.57 -33.28 26.69
C PRO A 228 -5.83 -34.15 26.74
N GLU A 229 -5.86 -35.15 25.87
CA GLU A 229 -6.89 -36.18 25.85
C GLU A 229 -6.99 -36.72 27.28
N GLN A 230 -8.15 -36.54 27.90
CA GLN A 230 -8.39 -37.05 29.24
C GLN A 230 -8.22 -38.56 29.14
N ALA A 231 -7.09 -39.06 29.63
CA ALA A 231 -6.83 -40.48 29.74
C ALA A 231 -8.01 -41.08 30.52
N THR A 232 -8.85 -41.84 29.83
CA THR A 232 -9.86 -42.70 30.41
C THR A 232 -9.10 -43.66 31.31
N VAL A 233 -9.08 -43.37 32.61
CA VAL A 233 -8.68 -44.33 33.63
C VAL A 233 -9.79 -45.38 33.64
N GLU A 234 -9.63 -46.40 32.80
CA GLU A 234 -10.40 -47.63 32.92
C GLU A 234 -10.04 -48.23 34.28
N ALA A 235 -10.98 -48.09 35.22
CA ALA A 235 -10.91 -48.73 36.50
C ALA A 235 -10.83 -50.24 36.28
N THR A 236 -9.74 -50.82 36.74
CA THR A 236 -9.62 -52.24 37.03
C THR A 236 -10.69 -52.59 38.07
N ALA A 237 -11.82 -53.12 37.61
CA ALA A 237 -12.73 -53.85 38.47
C ALA A 237 -12.19 -55.27 38.59
N ALA A 238 -11.52 -55.52 39.72
CA ALA A 238 -11.47 -56.84 40.30
C ALA A 238 -12.88 -57.15 40.83
N ASP A 239 -13.51 -58.20 40.29
CA ASP A 239 -14.21 -59.29 41.00
C ASP A 239 -14.91 -60.21 39.98
#